data_AF-A0A538E3D1-F1
#
_entry.id   AF-A0A538E3D1-F1
#
_cell.length_a   1.000
_cell.length_b   1.000
_cell.length_c   1.000
_cell.angle_alpha   90.00
_cell.angle_beta   90.00
_cell.angle_gamma   90.00
#
_symmetry.space_group_name_H-M   'P 1'
#
loop_
_entity.id
_entity.type
_entity.pdbx_description
1 polymer ?
#
loop_
_entity_poly.entity_id
_entity_poly.type
_entity_poly.pdbx_seq_one_letter_code
_entity_poly.pdbx_strand_id
1 'polypeptide(L)'
;MTIERVVRPAGPYSLALSTRHASSATRRVRDGTLTTAVLAGGRVELAAARQLVDGRIVLRAESDEGVERLRFALAIDADHSEFLRRFARDPLIGKATREFRGKRVLRLPSVAHALLRAFCGQLIESRRARQLEHRIVRATCPRVAGSDLNAPPTTATFASMAPMRLRALGLHARRAAALVRICRSMELERLHDVPTDVVAARLVRERGVGPWTVGVVCLEGLGRPEYGLVGDLSLVKLMSDLRGRWVESHETAELLEPYGEWAGLAGVYLGLAYHGGLIALPGPSRADRPPAFFRNAPARS
;
A
#
# COMPACT_ATOMS: atom_id res chain seq x y z
N MET A 1 2.75 30.46 2.80
CA MET A 1 2.05 30.76 1.54
C MET A 1 1.61 29.43 0.96
N THR A 2 0.36 29.26 0.56
CA THR A 2 -0.14 28.00 0.00
C THR A 2 -0.06 28.06 -1.52
N ILE A 3 0.63 27.12 -2.14
CA ILE A 3 0.71 26.94 -3.58
C ILE A 3 -0.47 26.08 -4.02
N GLU A 4 -1.13 26.47 -5.11
CA GLU A 4 -2.18 25.69 -5.76
C GLU A 4 -1.74 25.34 -7.18
N ARG A 5 -1.86 24.07 -7.58
CA ARG A 5 -1.66 23.61 -8.96
C ARG A 5 -2.85 22.77 -9.41
N VAL A 6 -3.34 23.04 -10.62
CA VAL A 6 -4.38 22.23 -11.26
C VAL A 6 -3.73 21.34 -12.30
N VAL A 7 -3.90 20.03 -12.17
CA VAL A 7 -3.22 19.03 -13.01
C VAL A 7 -4.22 18.06 -13.61
N ARG A 8 -3.91 17.53 -14.80
CA ARG A 8 -4.65 16.42 -15.41
C ARG A 8 -3.89 15.12 -15.13
N PRO A 9 -4.52 14.10 -14.53
CA PRO A 9 -3.90 12.79 -14.35
C PRO A 9 -3.58 12.11 -15.68
N ALA A 10 -2.57 11.24 -15.68
CA ALA A 10 -2.25 10.39 -16.83
C ALA A 10 -3.25 9.24 -16.94
N GLY A 11 -4.03 9.18 -18.02
CA GLY A 11 -5.07 8.17 -18.22
C GLY A 11 -6.29 8.31 -17.29
N PRO A 12 -7.17 7.29 -17.24
CA PRO A 12 -8.34 7.31 -16.37
C PRO A 12 -7.97 7.46 -14.88
N TYR A 13 -8.69 8.32 -14.16
CA TYR A 13 -8.43 8.60 -12.74
C TYR A 13 -9.71 8.95 -11.98
N SER A 14 -9.85 8.38 -10.78
CA SER A 14 -10.89 8.73 -9.82
C SER A 14 -10.28 8.84 -8.43
N LEU A 15 -10.27 10.06 -7.88
CA LEU A 15 -9.84 10.29 -6.50
C LEU A 15 -10.76 9.54 -5.54
N ALA A 16 -12.07 9.59 -5.77
CA ALA A 16 -13.07 8.92 -4.94
C ALA A 16 -12.88 7.40 -4.85
N LEU A 17 -12.57 6.72 -5.96
CA LEU A 17 -12.25 5.28 -5.93
C LEU A 17 -10.91 4.99 -5.25
N SER A 18 -9.95 5.89 -5.38
CA SER A 18 -8.59 5.75 -4.84
C SER A 18 -8.54 5.99 -3.34
N THR A 19 -9.40 6.85 -2.80
CA THR A 19 -9.40 7.27 -1.40
C THR A 19 -10.34 6.46 -0.49
N ARG A 20 -11.07 5.46 -1.03
CA ARG A 20 -11.89 4.55 -0.21
C ARG A 20 -11.01 3.87 0.85
N HIS A 21 -11.33 4.11 2.12
CA HIS A 21 -10.57 3.62 3.29
C HIS A 21 -9.09 4.05 3.33
N ALA A 22 -8.75 5.20 2.74
CA ALA A 22 -7.38 5.69 2.70
C ALA A 22 -6.94 6.47 3.95
N SER A 23 -7.85 6.86 4.84
CA SER A 23 -7.51 7.59 6.08
C SER A 23 -6.58 6.75 6.97
N SER A 24 -5.57 7.41 7.54
CA SER A 24 -4.54 6.84 8.41
C SER A 24 -4.09 7.88 9.45
N ALA A 25 -2.97 7.64 10.14
CA ALA A 25 -2.37 8.66 11.00
C ALA A 25 -1.70 9.81 10.21
N THR A 26 -1.32 9.59 8.95
CA THR A 26 -0.63 10.60 8.12
C THR A 26 -1.54 11.23 7.06
N ARG A 27 -2.77 10.73 6.89
CA ARG A 27 -3.73 11.30 5.95
C ARG A 27 -5.18 11.15 6.40
N ARG A 28 -6.02 12.07 5.96
CA ARG A 28 -7.46 12.07 6.17
C ARG A 28 -8.18 12.31 4.86
N VAL A 29 -9.28 11.60 4.66
CA VAL A 29 -10.23 11.84 3.56
C VAL A 29 -11.52 12.36 4.17
N ARG A 30 -11.96 13.55 3.76
CA ARG A 30 -13.18 14.19 4.23
C ARG A 30 -13.79 15.01 3.10
N ASP A 31 -15.09 14.87 2.87
CA ASP A 31 -15.86 15.68 1.90
C ASP A 31 -15.20 15.72 0.51
N GLY A 32 -14.76 14.56 0.00
CA GLY A 32 -14.10 14.43 -1.31
C GLY A 32 -12.67 14.98 -1.38
N THR A 33 -12.13 15.50 -0.28
CA THR A 33 -10.77 16.04 -0.18
C THR A 33 -9.87 15.08 0.60
N LEU A 34 -8.70 14.76 0.03
CA LEU A 34 -7.62 14.10 0.75
C LEU A 34 -6.67 15.15 1.31
N THR A 35 -6.36 15.10 2.60
CA THR A 35 -5.28 15.85 3.24
C THR A 35 -4.23 14.87 3.76
N THR A 36 -2.95 15.10 3.49
CA THR A 36 -1.85 14.24 3.93
C THR A 36 -0.67 15.06 4.40
N ALA A 37 0.03 14.57 5.41
CA ALA A 37 1.35 15.07 5.79
C ALA A 37 2.38 14.56 4.77
N VAL A 38 3.27 15.44 4.31
CA VAL A 38 4.38 15.10 3.41
C VAL A 38 5.69 15.68 3.97
N LEU A 39 6.81 15.07 3.63
CA LEU A 39 8.15 15.57 3.95
C LEU A 39 8.71 16.28 2.72
N ALA A 40 8.89 17.60 2.79
CA ALA A 40 9.39 18.46 1.71
C ALA A 40 10.50 19.37 2.26
N GLY A 41 11.68 19.40 1.64
CA GLY A 41 12.79 20.26 2.04
C GLY A 41 13.27 20.03 3.48
N GLY A 42 13.17 18.78 3.96
CA GLY A 42 13.48 18.43 5.35
C GLY A 42 12.44 18.90 6.39
N ARG A 43 11.31 19.47 5.95
CA ARG A 43 10.20 19.92 6.80
C ARG A 43 8.94 19.14 6.51
N VAL A 44 8.08 19.02 7.51
CA VAL A 44 6.77 18.38 7.35
C VAL A 44 5.73 19.47 7.13
N GLU A 45 4.96 19.33 6.05
CA GLU A 45 3.87 20.24 5.70
C GLU A 45 2.60 19.46 5.37
N LEU A 46 1.46 20.16 5.37
CA LEU A 46 0.18 19.59 4.95
C LEU A 46 -0.05 19.84 3.46
N ALA A 47 -0.40 18.78 2.75
CA ALA A 47 -0.79 18.86 1.36
C ALA A 47 -2.22 18.32 1.19
N ALA A 48 -3.00 18.91 0.29
CA ALA A 48 -4.40 18.55 0.06
C ALA A 48 -4.73 18.43 -1.42
N ALA A 49 -5.61 17.48 -1.76
CA ALA A 49 -6.12 17.28 -3.10
C ALA A 49 -7.62 17.08 -3.15
N ARG A 50 -8.25 17.65 -4.18
CA ARG A 50 -9.64 17.40 -4.57
C ARG A 50 -9.75 17.22 -6.07
N GLN A 51 -10.69 16.40 -6.52
CA GLN A 51 -10.99 16.23 -7.94
C GLN A 51 -12.11 17.18 -8.37
N LEU A 52 -11.92 17.86 -9.50
CA LEU A 52 -12.93 18.67 -10.17
C LEU A 52 -13.87 17.77 -10.98
N VAL A 53 -15.05 18.30 -11.30
CA VAL A 53 -16.06 17.58 -12.11
C VAL A 53 -15.52 17.21 -13.50
N ASP A 54 -14.62 18.01 -14.06
CA ASP A 54 -13.97 17.75 -15.37
C ASP A 54 -12.80 16.75 -15.29
N GLY A 55 -12.57 16.14 -14.13
CA GLY A 55 -11.56 15.13 -13.88
C GLY A 55 -10.17 15.65 -13.49
N ARG A 56 -9.91 16.97 -13.59
CA ARG A 56 -8.63 17.56 -13.12
C ARG A 56 -8.52 17.49 -11.60
N ILE A 57 -7.29 17.46 -11.08
CA ILE A 57 -7.00 17.44 -9.64
C ILE A 57 -6.41 18.78 -9.25
N VAL A 58 -6.99 19.40 -8.21
CA VAL A 58 -6.40 20.57 -7.56
C VAL A 58 -5.50 20.06 -6.45
N LEU A 59 -4.22 20.41 -6.52
CA LEU A 59 -3.20 20.13 -5.51
C LEU A 59 -2.89 21.41 -4.75
N ARG A 60 -2.85 21.32 -3.43
CA ARG A 60 -2.45 22.41 -2.54
C ARG A 60 -1.37 21.95 -1.60
N ALA A 61 -0.31 22.74 -1.45
CA ALA A 61 0.79 22.48 -0.51
C ALA A 61 1.43 23.81 -0.08
N GLU A 62 2.41 23.78 0.83
CA GLU A 62 3.12 24.98 1.27
C GLU A 62 4.36 25.28 0.41
N SER A 63 4.85 24.27 -0.31
CA SER A 63 6.00 24.35 -1.21
C SER A 63 5.78 23.59 -2.53
N ASP A 64 6.57 23.91 -3.55
CA ASP A 64 6.53 23.18 -4.83
C ASP A 64 6.93 21.71 -4.64
N GLU A 65 7.91 21.44 -3.78
CA GLU A 65 8.27 20.08 -3.41
C GLU A 65 7.10 19.35 -2.74
N GLY A 66 6.35 20.01 -1.85
CA GLY A 66 5.13 19.47 -1.27
C GLY A 66 4.06 19.10 -2.31
N VAL A 67 3.92 19.91 -3.37
CA VAL A 67 3.05 19.59 -4.51
C VAL A 67 3.54 18.32 -5.22
N GLU A 68 4.84 18.18 -5.46
CA GLU A 68 5.40 16.98 -6.11
C GLU A 68 5.28 15.73 -5.22
N ARG A 69 5.47 15.85 -3.89
CA ARG A 69 5.22 14.76 -2.94
C ARG A 69 3.76 14.33 -2.94
N LEU A 70 2.83 15.28 -3.00
CA LEU A 70 1.40 14.98 -3.10
C LEU A 70 1.05 14.33 -4.44
N ARG A 71 1.63 14.82 -5.55
CA ARG A 71 1.48 14.25 -6.89
C ARG A 71 1.91 12.79 -6.93
N PHE A 72 3.07 12.48 -6.32
CA PHE A 72 3.55 11.11 -6.10
C PHE A 72 2.58 10.29 -5.25
N ALA A 73 2.19 10.78 -4.06
CA ALA A 73 1.31 10.09 -3.13
C ALA A 73 -0.05 9.69 -3.76
N LEU A 74 -0.53 10.50 -4.69
CA LEU A 74 -1.79 10.30 -5.40
C LEU A 74 -1.65 9.48 -6.69
N ALA A 75 -0.43 9.11 -7.09
CA ALA A 75 -0.13 8.41 -8.33
C ALA A 75 -0.76 9.09 -9.57
N ILE A 76 -0.64 10.41 -9.64
CA ILE A 76 -1.25 11.22 -10.72
C ILE A 76 -0.65 10.88 -12.08
N ASP A 77 0.65 10.61 -12.13
CA ASP A 77 1.39 10.31 -13.35
C ASP A 77 1.42 8.83 -13.73
N ALA A 78 0.92 7.95 -12.86
CA ALA A 78 0.90 6.52 -13.16
C ALA A 78 -0.19 6.24 -14.20
N ASP A 79 0.16 6.12 -15.49
CA ASP A 79 -0.82 5.80 -16.52
C ASP A 79 -1.19 4.31 -16.48
N HIS A 80 -2.45 4.01 -16.17
CA HIS A 80 -2.96 2.63 -16.18
C HIS A 80 -3.73 2.31 -17.47
N SER A 81 -3.74 3.19 -18.48
CA SER A 81 -4.54 3.00 -19.70
C SER A 81 -4.19 1.71 -20.43
N GLU A 82 -2.91 1.37 -20.49
CA GLU A 82 -2.46 0.10 -21.06
C GLU A 82 -2.95 -1.11 -20.25
N PHE A 83 -2.72 -1.12 -18.93
CA PHE A 83 -3.21 -2.18 -18.05
C PHE A 83 -4.72 -2.42 -18.22
N LEU A 84 -5.50 -1.34 -18.18
CA LEU A 84 -6.96 -1.41 -18.29
C LEU A 84 -7.40 -1.96 -19.66
N ARG A 85 -6.72 -1.58 -20.75
CA ARG A 85 -7.01 -2.08 -22.10
C ARG A 85 -6.60 -3.54 -22.27
N ARG A 86 -5.37 -3.89 -21.85
CA ARG A 86 -4.78 -5.22 -22.02
C ARG A 86 -5.59 -6.29 -21.29
N PHE A 87 -6.02 -6.01 -20.06
CA PHE A 87 -6.72 -6.96 -19.21
C PHE A 87 -8.25 -6.72 -19.14
N ALA A 88 -8.83 -5.96 -20.08
CA ALA A 88 -10.27 -5.69 -20.12
C ALA A 88 -11.12 -6.96 -20.24
N ARG A 89 -10.60 -8.00 -20.91
CA ARG A 89 -11.29 -9.28 -21.13
C ARG A 89 -10.71 -10.43 -20.31
N ASP A 90 -9.81 -10.13 -19.37
CA ASP A 90 -9.24 -11.13 -18.48
C ASP A 90 -10.35 -11.79 -17.64
N PRO A 91 -10.37 -13.13 -17.50
CA PRO A 91 -11.44 -13.84 -16.79
C PRO A 91 -11.48 -13.53 -15.29
N LEU A 92 -10.36 -13.14 -14.67
CA LEU A 92 -10.28 -12.84 -13.25
C LEU A 92 -10.44 -11.34 -12.99
N ILE A 93 -9.74 -10.48 -13.72
CA ILE A 93 -9.72 -9.03 -13.43
C ILE A 93 -10.51 -8.17 -14.41
N GLY A 94 -10.99 -8.69 -15.55
CA GLY A 94 -11.63 -7.88 -16.59
C GLY A 94 -12.88 -7.14 -16.14
N LYS A 95 -13.69 -7.71 -15.23
CA LYS A 95 -14.82 -6.97 -14.63
C LYS A 95 -14.32 -5.87 -13.68
N ALA A 96 -13.32 -6.15 -12.86
CA ALA A 96 -12.74 -5.18 -11.94
C ALA A 96 -12.06 -4.01 -12.66
N THR A 97 -11.40 -4.23 -13.81
CA THR A 97 -10.80 -3.15 -14.61
C THR A 97 -11.85 -2.16 -15.14
N ARG A 98 -13.07 -2.63 -15.44
CA ARG A 98 -14.20 -1.77 -15.82
C ARG A 98 -14.84 -1.08 -14.63
N GLU A 99 -15.14 -1.82 -13.57
CA GLU A 99 -15.85 -1.28 -12.39
C GLU A 99 -15.00 -0.28 -11.61
N PHE A 100 -13.71 -0.57 -11.45
CA PHE A 100 -12.76 0.28 -10.74
C PHE A 100 -11.91 1.11 -11.71
N ARG A 101 -12.43 1.41 -12.90
CA ARG A 101 -11.73 2.23 -13.90
C ARG A 101 -11.31 3.57 -13.29
N GLY A 102 -10.02 3.85 -13.34
CA GLY A 102 -9.42 5.06 -12.77
C GLY A 102 -9.05 4.98 -11.30
N LYS A 103 -9.25 3.83 -10.63
CA LYS A 103 -8.68 3.61 -9.31
C LYS A 103 -7.15 3.60 -9.36
N ARG A 104 -6.54 4.35 -8.45
CA ARG A 104 -5.11 4.29 -8.13
C ARG A 104 -4.87 3.56 -6.81
N VAL A 105 -3.69 2.94 -6.74
CA VAL A 105 -3.07 2.57 -5.47
C VAL A 105 -2.38 3.82 -4.95
N LEU A 106 -2.87 4.35 -3.82
CA LEU A 106 -2.25 5.51 -3.21
C LEU A 106 -0.91 5.10 -2.62
N ARG A 107 0.11 5.94 -2.84
CA ARG A 107 1.44 5.74 -2.31
C ARG A 107 1.55 6.37 -0.93
N LEU A 108 2.47 5.87 -0.12
CA LEU A 108 2.77 6.40 1.20
C LEU A 108 3.80 7.53 1.09
N PRO A 109 3.82 8.47 2.05
CA PRO A 109 4.72 9.62 1.95
C PRO A 109 6.22 9.28 2.15
N SER A 110 6.54 8.03 2.50
CA SER A 110 7.92 7.53 2.61
C SER A 110 7.96 6.01 2.43
N VAL A 111 9.13 5.51 2.01
CA VAL A 111 9.41 4.08 1.88
C VAL A 111 9.43 3.40 3.26
N ALA A 112 9.92 4.10 4.28
CA ALA A 112 9.88 3.62 5.67
C ALA A 112 8.44 3.42 6.18
N HIS A 113 7.50 4.28 5.77
CA HIS A 113 6.08 4.09 6.09
C HIS A 113 5.52 2.85 5.38
N ALA A 114 5.87 2.63 4.11
CA ALA A 114 5.46 1.41 3.39
C ALA A 114 6.00 0.13 4.07
N LEU A 115 7.25 0.15 4.51
CA LEU A 115 7.84 -0.97 5.24
C LEU A 115 7.14 -1.22 6.59
N LEU A 116 6.83 -0.16 7.35
CA LEU A 116 6.02 -0.28 8.58
C LEU A 116 4.67 -0.93 8.26
N ARG A 117 3.93 -0.40 7.27
CA ARG A 117 2.62 -0.91 6.87
C ARG A 117 2.69 -2.40 6.55
N ALA A 118 3.69 -2.80 5.78
CA ALA A 118 3.90 -4.20 5.45
C ALA A 118 4.09 -5.04 6.73
N PHE A 119 5.00 -4.67 7.64
CA PHE A 119 5.18 -5.42 8.89
C PHE A 119 3.92 -5.46 9.77
N CYS A 120 3.13 -4.38 9.79
CA CYS A 120 1.85 -4.36 10.48
C CYS A 120 0.83 -5.31 9.82
N GLY A 121 0.84 -5.45 8.49
CA GLY A 121 -0.12 -6.25 7.74
C GLY A 121 0.20 -7.74 7.60
N GLN A 122 1.43 -8.16 7.89
CA GLN A 122 1.82 -9.57 7.79
C GLN A 122 0.91 -10.46 8.67
N LEU A 123 0.27 -11.45 8.04
CA LEU A 123 -0.49 -12.54 8.67
C LEU A 123 -1.69 -12.10 9.55
N ILE A 124 -2.23 -10.89 9.37
CA ILE A 124 -3.39 -10.41 10.12
C ILE A 124 -4.40 -9.71 9.22
N GLU A 125 -5.62 -9.53 9.73
CA GLU A 125 -6.68 -8.80 9.02
C GLU A 125 -6.32 -7.32 8.78
N SER A 126 -6.71 -6.79 7.62
CA SER A 126 -6.39 -5.42 7.21
C SER A 126 -6.87 -4.35 8.20
N ARG A 127 -8.00 -4.55 8.89
CA ARG A 127 -8.48 -3.62 9.93
C ARG A 127 -7.52 -3.56 11.12
N ARG A 128 -7.04 -4.71 11.60
CA ARG A 128 -6.09 -4.80 12.72
C ARG A 128 -4.74 -4.23 12.33
N ALA A 129 -4.28 -4.51 11.11
CA ALA A 129 -3.06 -3.94 10.53
C ALA A 129 -3.10 -2.41 10.52
N ARG A 130 -4.19 -1.81 10.02
CA ARG A 130 -4.36 -0.35 9.99
C ARG A 130 -4.38 0.25 11.40
N GLN A 131 -5.05 -0.39 12.36
CA GLN A 131 -5.08 0.08 13.74
C GLN A 131 -3.68 0.05 14.39
N LEU A 132 -2.90 -0.99 14.13
CA LEU A 132 -1.53 -1.11 14.61
C LEU A 132 -0.61 -0.06 13.96
N GLU A 133 -0.67 0.10 12.64
CA GLU A 133 0.05 1.15 11.90
C GLU A 133 -0.27 2.53 12.48
N HIS A 134 -1.57 2.84 12.66
CA HIS A 134 -2.03 4.10 13.20
C HIS A 134 -1.50 4.36 14.60
N ARG A 135 -1.55 3.36 15.48
CA ARG A 135 -1.03 3.45 16.85
C ARG A 135 0.48 3.71 16.86
N ILE A 136 1.24 2.99 16.03
CA ILE A 136 2.69 3.15 15.97
C ILE A 136 3.04 4.56 15.49
N VAL A 137 2.50 4.99 14.35
CA VAL A 137 2.79 6.33 13.81
C VAL A 137 2.43 7.42 14.81
N ARG A 138 1.27 7.35 15.47
CA ARG A 138 0.89 8.35 16.49
C ARG A 138 1.85 8.41 17.67
N ALA A 139 2.45 7.29 18.05
CA ALA A 139 3.34 7.18 19.21
C ALA A 139 4.82 7.47 18.88
N THR A 140 5.20 7.44 17.60
CA THR A 140 6.59 7.58 17.17
C THR A 140 6.87 8.82 16.35
N CYS A 141 5.85 9.44 15.76
CA CYS A 141 6.00 10.60 14.88
C CYS A 141 5.31 11.83 15.49
N PRO A 142 5.90 13.03 15.38
CA PRO A 142 5.28 14.25 15.89
C PRO A 142 3.97 14.56 15.15
N ARG A 143 3.06 15.28 15.82
CA ARG A 143 1.87 15.83 15.15
C ARG A 143 2.26 17.02 14.27
N VAL A 144 1.61 17.15 13.12
CA VAL A 144 1.77 18.31 12.26
C VAL A 144 0.98 19.48 12.86
N ALA A 145 1.63 20.63 13.00
CA ALA A 145 1.05 21.81 13.64
C ALA A 145 -0.32 22.16 13.01
N GLY A 146 -1.30 22.50 13.86
CA GLY A 146 -2.65 22.84 13.41
C GLY A 146 -3.48 21.65 12.90
N SER A 147 -3.07 20.40 13.13
CA SER A 147 -3.81 19.22 12.67
C SER A 147 -3.85 18.03 13.64
N ASP A 148 -4.64 17.02 13.27
CA ASP A 148 -4.73 15.69 13.88
C ASP A 148 -3.85 14.63 13.21
N LEU A 149 -3.11 15.02 12.17
CA LEU A 149 -2.21 14.17 11.43
C LEU A 149 -0.82 14.17 12.07
N ASN A 150 -0.09 13.08 11.86
CA ASN A 150 1.29 12.92 12.25
C ASN A 150 2.20 13.03 11.03
N ALA A 151 3.43 13.47 11.28
CA ALA A 151 4.49 13.38 10.29
C ALA A 151 4.65 11.94 9.80
N PRO A 152 4.97 11.73 8.51
CA PRO A 152 5.28 10.39 8.03
C PRO A 152 6.57 9.87 8.71
N PRO A 153 6.61 8.59 9.11
CA PRO A 153 7.84 8.01 9.64
C PRO A 153 8.90 7.96 8.53
N THR A 154 10.15 8.19 8.89
CA THR A 154 11.30 8.12 7.98
C THR A 154 12.23 6.96 8.35
N THR A 155 13.24 6.68 7.52
CA THR A 155 14.32 5.76 7.88
C THR A 155 14.90 6.12 9.26
N ALA A 156 15.26 7.39 9.46
CA ALA A 156 15.80 7.90 10.72
C ALA A 156 14.83 7.73 11.91
N THR A 157 13.51 7.81 11.66
CA THR A 157 12.50 7.58 12.71
C THR A 157 12.67 6.20 13.33
N PHE A 158 12.83 5.14 12.53
CA PHE A 158 12.96 3.79 13.07
C PHE A 158 14.40 3.40 13.38
N ALA A 159 15.40 3.93 12.66
CA ALA A 159 16.81 3.64 12.90
C ALA A 159 17.25 4.02 14.32
N SER A 160 16.72 5.14 14.85
CA SER A 160 17.00 5.66 16.19
C SER A 160 16.26 4.92 17.32
N MET A 161 15.30 4.04 17.01
CA MET A 161 14.49 3.38 18.04
C MET A 161 15.11 2.08 18.55
N ALA A 162 14.79 1.74 19.80
CA ALA A 162 14.94 0.39 20.30
C ALA A 162 13.77 -0.49 19.81
N PRO A 163 14.01 -1.72 19.30
CA PRO A 163 12.94 -2.63 18.88
C PRO A 163 11.87 -2.89 19.96
N MET A 164 12.27 -2.88 21.25
CA MET A 164 11.36 -3.07 22.37
C MET A 164 10.24 -2.02 22.42
N ARG A 165 10.52 -0.78 21.99
CA ARG A 165 9.50 0.29 21.96
C ARG A 165 8.39 -0.01 20.94
N LEU A 166 8.74 -0.53 19.77
CA LEU A 166 7.74 -0.97 18.78
C LEU A 166 6.97 -2.20 19.25
N ARG A 167 7.64 -3.12 19.96
CA ARG A 167 6.99 -4.29 20.58
C ARG A 167 5.97 -3.87 21.62
N ALA A 168 6.29 -2.90 22.48
CA ALA A 168 5.36 -2.36 23.47
C ALA A 168 4.10 -1.73 22.82
N LEU A 169 4.22 -1.24 21.58
CA LEU A 169 3.08 -0.72 20.80
C LEU A 169 2.26 -1.83 20.11
N GLY A 170 2.69 -3.09 20.23
CA GLY A 170 1.98 -4.27 19.72
C GLY A 170 2.56 -4.86 18.43
N LEU A 171 3.68 -4.34 17.90
CA LEU A 171 4.35 -4.97 16.77
C LEU A 171 5.05 -6.26 17.22
N HIS A 172 4.90 -7.35 16.46
CA HIS A 172 5.56 -8.61 16.79
C HIS A 172 7.09 -8.43 16.93
N ALA A 173 7.69 -9.03 17.96
CA ALA A 173 9.09 -8.78 18.34
C ALA A 173 10.10 -8.94 17.19
N ARG A 174 9.95 -10.01 16.39
CA ARG A 174 10.83 -10.24 15.22
C ARG A 174 10.66 -9.18 14.12
N ARG A 175 9.44 -8.65 13.94
CA ARG A 175 9.14 -7.60 12.95
C ARG A 175 9.65 -6.25 13.40
N ALA A 176 9.51 -5.93 14.68
CA ALA A 176 10.11 -4.76 15.29
C ALA A 176 11.64 -4.75 15.13
N ALA A 177 12.29 -5.88 15.43
CA ALA A 177 13.73 -6.03 15.25
C ALA A 177 14.13 -5.88 13.77
N ALA A 178 13.39 -6.50 12.84
CA ALA A 178 13.66 -6.39 11.41
C ALA A 178 13.51 -4.94 10.89
N LEU A 179 12.43 -4.24 11.24
CA LEU A 179 12.20 -2.85 10.83
C LEU A 179 13.35 -1.94 11.25
N VAL A 180 13.73 -1.98 12.54
CA VAL A 180 14.84 -1.16 13.07
C VAL A 180 16.15 -1.53 12.40
N ARG A 181 16.45 -2.83 12.26
CA ARG A 181 17.70 -3.32 11.66
C ARG A 181 17.83 -2.87 10.19
N ILE A 182 16.75 -2.99 9.41
CA ILE A 182 16.72 -2.52 8.01
C ILE A 182 16.94 -1.01 7.95
N CYS A 183 16.24 -0.23 8.77
CA CYS A 183 16.41 1.22 8.78
C CYS A 183 17.79 1.68 9.27
N ARG A 184 18.51 0.85 10.04
CA ARG A 184 19.92 1.11 10.41
C ARG A 184 20.92 0.75 9.32
N SER A 185 20.59 -0.21 8.46
CA SER A 185 21.52 -0.74 7.45
C SER A 185 21.40 -0.06 6.09
N MET A 186 20.31 0.67 5.83
CA MET A 186 20.12 1.35 4.54
C MET A 186 19.18 2.55 4.64
N GLU A 187 19.50 3.58 3.84
CA GLU A 187 18.60 4.71 3.59
C GLU A 187 17.51 4.32 2.59
N LEU A 188 16.30 4.06 3.10
CA LEU A 188 15.18 3.52 2.32
C LEU A 188 14.72 4.44 1.18
N GLU A 189 14.80 5.76 1.36
CA GLU A 189 14.41 6.71 0.30
C GLU A 189 15.34 6.64 -0.92
N ARG A 190 16.61 6.21 -0.75
CA ARG A 190 17.53 5.99 -1.88
C ARG A 190 17.12 4.82 -2.78
N LEU A 191 16.15 4.00 -2.37
CA LEU A 191 15.64 2.91 -3.19
C LEU A 191 14.84 3.42 -4.41
N HIS A 192 14.43 4.70 -4.42
CA HIS A 192 13.83 5.33 -5.61
C HIS A 192 14.77 5.32 -6.82
N ASP A 193 16.08 5.36 -6.59
CA ASP A 193 17.11 5.44 -7.63
C ASP A 193 17.65 4.07 -8.07
N VAL A 194 17.13 2.98 -7.49
CA VAL A 194 17.62 1.61 -7.72
C VAL A 194 16.59 0.81 -8.52
N PRO A 195 16.94 0.02 -9.55
CA PRO A 195 16.00 -0.83 -10.28
C PRO A 195 15.23 -1.82 -9.39
N THR A 196 14.01 -2.16 -9.77
CA THR A 196 13.06 -2.88 -8.91
C THR A 196 13.45 -4.30 -8.57
N ASP A 197 14.01 -5.02 -9.54
CA ASP A 197 14.59 -6.35 -9.35
C ASP A 197 15.74 -6.32 -8.34
N VAL A 198 16.60 -5.31 -8.41
CA VAL A 198 17.71 -5.11 -7.46
C VAL A 198 17.18 -4.77 -6.06
N VAL A 199 16.19 -3.87 -5.96
CA VAL A 199 15.52 -3.56 -4.69
C VAL A 199 14.90 -4.83 -4.09
N ALA A 200 14.18 -5.60 -4.89
CA ALA A 200 13.51 -6.81 -4.45
C ALA A 200 14.49 -7.87 -3.96
N ALA A 201 15.56 -8.14 -4.73
CA ALA A 201 16.61 -9.07 -4.37
C ALA A 201 17.33 -8.66 -3.07
N ARG A 202 17.51 -7.35 -2.85
CA ARG A 202 18.09 -6.83 -1.61
C ARG A 202 17.15 -7.02 -0.42
N LEU A 203 15.89 -6.61 -0.55
CA LEU A 203 14.93 -6.65 0.57
C LEU A 203 14.55 -8.07 0.96
N VAL A 204 14.38 -8.99 0.02
CA VAL A 204 13.98 -10.38 0.33
C VAL A 204 15.05 -11.16 1.11
N ARG A 205 16.32 -10.74 1.05
CA ARG A 205 17.41 -11.31 1.87
C ARG A 205 17.30 -10.91 3.34
N GLU A 206 16.49 -9.90 3.66
CA GLU A 206 16.33 -9.45 5.02
C GLU A 206 15.45 -10.42 5.82
N ARG A 207 16.00 -10.97 6.91
CA ARG A 207 15.26 -11.90 7.76
C ARG A 207 13.93 -11.27 8.23
N GLY A 208 12.82 -11.94 7.89
CA GLY A 208 11.45 -11.50 8.21
C GLY A 208 10.77 -10.69 7.10
N VAL A 209 11.45 -10.46 5.98
CA VAL A 209 10.89 -9.87 4.76
C VAL A 209 10.67 -10.97 3.73
N GLY A 210 9.41 -11.14 3.31
CA GLY A 210 9.04 -12.07 2.24
C GLY A 210 8.52 -11.32 1.00
N PRO A 211 8.20 -12.04 -0.09
CA PRO A 211 7.74 -11.45 -1.35
C PRO A 211 6.58 -10.46 -1.18
N TRP A 212 5.56 -10.79 -0.38
CA TRP A 212 4.45 -9.87 -0.09
C TRP A 212 4.92 -8.52 0.48
N THR A 213 5.87 -8.53 1.41
CA THR A 213 6.42 -7.30 2.02
C THR A 213 7.18 -6.46 1.00
N VAL A 214 7.94 -7.11 0.12
CA VAL A 214 8.64 -6.44 -0.99
C VAL A 214 7.62 -5.82 -1.94
N GLY A 215 6.57 -6.53 -2.32
CA GLY A 215 5.49 -6.02 -3.18
C GLY A 215 4.82 -4.78 -2.60
N VAL A 216 4.52 -4.76 -1.29
CA VAL A 216 3.98 -3.55 -0.63
C VAL A 216 4.96 -2.38 -0.69
N VAL A 217 6.26 -2.61 -0.45
CA VAL A 217 7.29 -1.57 -0.53
C VAL A 217 7.42 -1.04 -1.96
N CYS A 218 7.47 -1.91 -2.97
CA CYS A 218 7.54 -1.53 -4.37
C CYS A 218 6.30 -0.74 -4.79
N LEU A 219 5.10 -1.25 -4.50
CA LEU A 219 3.85 -0.67 -4.97
C LEU A 219 3.48 0.62 -4.23
N GLU A 220 3.47 0.59 -2.90
CA GLU A 220 3.00 1.72 -2.07
C GLU A 220 4.14 2.66 -1.64
N GLY A 221 5.37 2.17 -1.53
CA GLY A 221 6.54 3.00 -1.17
C GLY A 221 7.21 3.62 -2.38
N LEU A 222 7.53 2.82 -3.40
CA LEU A 222 8.30 3.25 -4.57
C LEU A 222 7.42 3.59 -5.78
N GLY A 223 6.15 3.19 -5.76
CA GLY A 223 5.20 3.47 -6.85
C GLY A 223 5.34 2.59 -8.07
N ARG A 224 5.89 1.38 -7.91
CA ARG A 224 6.34 0.45 -8.94
C ARG A 224 5.42 -0.78 -9.02
N PRO A 225 4.64 -0.95 -10.10
CA PRO A 225 3.64 -2.02 -10.21
C PRO A 225 4.23 -3.38 -10.63
N GLU A 226 5.51 -3.48 -10.97
CA GLU A 226 6.11 -4.67 -11.57
C GLU A 226 6.38 -5.82 -10.59
N TYR A 227 6.42 -5.53 -9.28
CA TYR A 227 6.61 -6.58 -8.28
C TYR A 227 5.29 -7.04 -7.68
N GLY A 228 4.99 -8.33 -7.83
CA GLY A 228 3.74 -8.95 -7.39
C GLY A 228 3.54 -9.01 -5.88
N LEU A 229 2.28 -8.99 -5.45
CA LEU A 229 1.87 -9.17 -4.04
C LEU A 229 1.78 -10.65 -3.65
N VAL A 230 2.80 -11.45 -3.98
CA VAL A 230 2.83 -12.90 -3.71
C VAL A 230 2.65 -13.20 -2.23
N GLY A 231 1.65 -13.99 -1.87
CA GLY A 231 1.29 -14.35 -0.51
C GLY A 231 0.27 -13.40 0.14
N ASP A 232 -0.27 -12.44 -0.61
CA ASP A 232 -1.39 -11.63 -0.13
C ASP A 232 -2.59 -12.52 0.23
N LEU A 233 -3.22 -12.25 1.37
CA LEU A 233 -4.31 -13.08 1.87
C LEU A 233 -5.49 -13.15 0.91
N SER A 234 -5.76 -12.08 0.15
CA SER A 234 -6.82 -12.09 -0.86
C SER A 234 -6.50 -13.03 -2.02
N LEU A 235 -5.23 -13.09 -2.44
CA LEU A 235 -4.76 -13.99 -3.48
C LEU A 235 -4.72 -15.44 -2.99
N VAL A 236 -4.31 -15.68 -1.73
CA VAL A 236 -4.36 -17.01 -1.10
C VAL A 236 -5.80 -17.52 -1.10
N LYS A 237 -6.76 -16.71 -0.68
CA LYS A 237 -8.18 -17.10 -0.66
C LYS A 237 -8.73 -17.33 -2.06
N LEU A 238 -8.49 -16.41 -3.00
CA LEU A 238 -8.89 -16.57 -4.39
C LEU A 238 -8.34 -17.87 -4.99
N MET A 239 -7.03 -18.11 -4.86
CA MET A 239 -6.41 -19.32 -5.38
C MET A 239 -6.94 -20.57 -4.67
N SER A 240 -7.21 -20.50 -3.37
CA SER A 240 -7.78 -21.62 -2.63
C SER A 240 -9.16 -22.02 -3.12
N ASP A 241 -10.00 -21.04 -3.44
CA ASP A 241 -11.33 -21.28 -4.02
C ASP A 241 -11.23 -21.85 -5.43
N LEU A 242 -10.30 -21.35 -6.24
CA LEU A 242 -10.05 -21.88 -7.59
C LEU A 242 -9.51 -23.32 -7.57
N ARG A 243 -8.70 -23.68 -6.56
CA ARG A 243 -8.08 -25.00 -6.43
C ARG A 243 -8.90 -25.99 -5.62
N GLY A 244 -9.95 -25.55 -4.92
CA GLY A 244 -10.75 -26.39 -4.02
C GLY A 244 -10.00 -26.87 -2.76
N ARG A 245 -8.87 -26.25 -2.42
CA ARG A 245 -8.08 -26.54 -1.21
C ARG A 245 -7.37 -25.28 -0.73
N TRP A 246 -7.00 -25.23 0.55
CA TRP A 246 -6.11 -24.17 1.03
C TRP A 246 -4.75 -24.25 0.33
N VAL A 247 -4.26 -23.11 -0.18
CA VAL A 247 -2.94 -23.01 -0.81
C VAL A 247 -1.91 -22.37 0.10
N GLU A 248 -0.66 -22.74 -0.11
CA GLU A 248 0.49 -22.08 0.49
C GLU A 248 0.76 -20.72 -0.17
N SER A 249 1.36 -19.79 0.57
CA SER A 249 1.54 -18.40 0.11
C SER A 249 2.34 -18.29 -1.19
N HIS A 250 3.33 -19.17 -1.40
CA HIS A 250 4.18 -19.14 -2.59
C HIS A 250 3.43 -19.54 -3.86
N GLU A 251 2.39 -20.36 -3.75
CA GLU A 251 1.58 -20.82 -4.90
C GLU A 251 0.90 -19.62 -5.60
N THR A 252 0.57 -18.56 -4.85
CA THR A 252 -0.08 -17.36 -5.42
C THR A 252 0.78 -16.59 -6.44
N ALA A 253 2.05 -16.94 -6.60
CA ALA A 253 2.87 -16.42 -7.71
C ALA A 253 2.28 -16.81 -9.09
N GLU A 254 1.66 -17.99 -9.20
CA GLU A 254 1.00 -18.45 -10.44
C GLU A 254 -0.15 -17.52 -10.86
N LEU A 255 -0.86 -16.93 -9.89
CA LEU A 255 -1.91 -15.96 -10.20
C LEU A 255 -1.35 -14.68 -10.81
N LEU A 256 -0.09 -14.33 -10.52
CA LEU A 256 0.50 -13.05 -10.90
C LEU A 256 1.37 -13.12 -12.16
N GLU A 257 1.90 -14.29 -12.47
CA GLU A 257 2.77 -14.56 -13.63
C GLU A 257 2.20 -14.03 -14.97
N PRO A 258 0.90 -14.20 -15.30
CA PRO A 258 0.36 -13.73 -16.58
C PRO A 258 0.40 -12.21 -16.78
N TYR A 259 0.60 -11.44 -15.70
CA TYR A 259 0.50 -9.97 -15.73
C TYR A 259 1.85 -9.26 -15.94
N GLY A 260 2.98 -9.96 -15.88
CA GLY A 260 4.32 -9.40 -16.14
C GLY A 260 4.61 -8.12 -15.33
N GLU A 261 4.96 -7.04 -16.01
CA GLU A 261 5.25 -5.71 -15.42
C GLU A 261 4.07 -5.09 -14.65
N TRP A 262 2.88 -5.68 -14.74
CA TRP A 262 1.70 -5.24 -14.02
C TRP A 262 1.38 -6.11 -12.80
N ALA A 263 2.23 -7.07 -12.42
CA ALA A 263 1.93 -8.07 -11.39
C ALA A 263 1.46 -7.48 -10.04
N GLY A 264 2.09 -6.39 -9.56
CA GLY A 264 1.69 -5.69 -8.35
C GLY A 264 0.32 -5.03 -8.48
N LEU A 265 0.04 -4.37 -9.62
CA LEU A 265 -1.27 -3.77 -9.88
C LEU A 265 -2.35 -4.84 -10.08
N ALA A 266 -2.04 -5.92 -10.79
CA ALA A 266 -2.91 -7.07 -10.98
C ALA A 266 -3.28 -7.71 -9.64
N GLY A 267 -2.34 -7.85 -8.70
CA GLY A 267 -2.63 -8.32 -7.35
C GLY A 267 -3.71 -7.49 -6.65
N VAL A 268 -3.69 -6.16 -6.81
CA VAL A 268 -4.75 -5.27 -6.28
C VAL A 268 -6.08 -5.52 -6.98
N TYR A 269 -6.10 -5.64 -8.30
CA TYR A 269 -7.33 -5.87 -9.05
C TYR A 269 -7.93 -7.27 -8.83
N LEU A 270 -7.10 -8.30 -8.65
CA LEU A 270 -7.52 -9.63 -8.23
C LEU A 270 -8.17 -9.58 -6.85
N GLY A 271 -7.55 -8.88 -5.90
CA GLY A 271 -8.14 -8.65 -4.58
C GLY A 271 -9.48 -7.92 -4.66
N LEU A 272 -9.59 -6.86 -5.46
CA LEU A 272 -10.86 -6.15 -5.68
C LEU A 272 -11.92 -7.03 -6.32
N ALA A 273 -11.56 -7.78 -7.36
CA ALA A 273 -12.45 -8.68 -8.07
C ALA A 273 -12.98 -9.78 -7.14
N TYR A 274 -12.12 -10.38 -6.33
CA TYR A 274 -12.48 -11.42 -5.38
C TYR A 274 -13.44 -10.91 -4.29
N HIS A 275 -13.10 -9.81 -3.61
CA HIS A 275 -13.96 -9.25 -2.56
C HIS A 275 -15.28 -8.66 -3.10
N GLY A 276 -15.28 -8.22 -4.37
CA GLY A 276 -16.47 -7.72 -5.05
C GLY A 276 -17.34 -8.82 -5.65
N GLY A 277 -16.98 -10.10 -5.55
CA GLY A 277 -17.72 -11.20 -6.17
C GLY A 277 -17.73 -11.14 -7.70
N LEU A 278 -16.71 -10.53 -8.31
CA LEU A 278 -16.64 -10.32 -9.75
C LEU A 278 -16.05 -11.52 -10.49
N ILE A 279 -15.46 -12.47 -9.77
CA ILE A 279 -14.85 -13.69 -10.32
C ILE A 279 -15.89 -14.82 -10.26
N ALA A 280 -16.09 -15.51 -11.37
CA ALA A 280 -16.87 -16.75 -11.38
C ALA A 280 -16.03 -17.86 -10.76
N LEU A 281 -16.39 -18.30 -9.56
CA LEU A 281 -15.70 -19.37 -8.83
C LEU A 281 -16.41 -20.72 -9.04
N PRO A 282 -15.66 -21.84 -9.08
CA PRO A 282 -16.22 -23.18 -9.23
C PRO A 282 -16.97 -23.61 -7.95
N GLY A 283 -18.23 -23.19 -7.81
CA GLY A 283 -19.10 -23.57 -6.69
C GLY A 283 -18.56 -23.21 -5.30
N PRO A 284 -19.29 -23.50 -4.21
CA PRO A 284 -18.77 -23.28 -2.87
C PRO A 284 -17.64 -24.28 -2.56
N SER A 285 -16.41 -23.78 -2.48
CA SER A 285 -15.28 -24.54 -1.93
C SER A 285 -15.47 -24.72 -0.43
N ARG A 286 -15.32 -25.95 0.07
CA ARG A 286 -15.30 -26.32 1.50
C ARG A 286 -14.02 -25.85 2.23
N ALA A 287 -13.29 -24.86 1.71
CA ALA A 287 -12.13 -24.26 2.37
C ALA A 287 -12.54 -23.37 3.56
N ASP A 288 -13.51 -23.82 4.36
CA ASP A 288 -13.85 -23.29 5.66
C ASP A 288 -12.74 -23.67 6.65
N ARG A 289 -11.63 -22.94 6.57
CA ARG A 289 -10.86 -22.40 7.70
C ARG A 289 -9.37 -22.37 7.33
N PRO A 290 -8.69 -21.24 7.63
CA PRO A 290 -7.25 -21.21 7.64
C PRO A 290 -6.65 -22.31 8.54
N PRO A 291 -5.45 -22.83 8.21
CA PRO A 291 -4.65 -23.64 9.13
C PRO A 291 -4.49 -22.95 10.49
N ALA A 292 -4.28 -23.73 11.56
CA ALA A 292 -4.23 -23.23 12.95
C ALA A 292 -3.29 -22.03 13.18
N PHE A 293 -2.26 -21.88 12.34
CA PHE A 293 -1.33 -20.76 12.35
C PHE A 293 -1.98 -19.38 12.18
N PHE A 294 -3.09 -19.28 11.43
CA PHE A 294 -3.85 -18.03 11.25
C PHE A 294 -4.94 -17.81 12.32
N ARG A 295 -5.15 -18.77 13.25
CA ARG A 295 -6.25 -18.73 14.24
C ARG A 295 -5.95 -17.90 15.49
N ASN A 296 -4.73 -17.41 15.68
CA ASN A 296 -4.37 -16.56 16.83
C ASN A 296 -4.75 -15.08 16.64
N ALA A 297 -6.01 -14.85 16.27
CA ALA A 297 -6.68 -13.56 16.28
C ALA A 297 -7.86 -13.69 17.25
N PRO A 298 -7.89 -13.01 18.42
CA PRO A 298 -9.01 -13.13 19.34
C PRO A 298 -10.31 -12.77 18.62
N ALA A 299 -11.32 -13.63 18.78
CA ALA A 299 -12.64 -13.51 18.20
C ALA A 299 -13.29 -12.19 18.61
N ARG A 300 -14.14 -11.65 17.73
CA ARG A 300 -14.94 -10.46 17.99
C ARG A 300 -15.87 -10.74 19.18
N SER A 301 -15.79 -9.90 20.21
CA SER A 301 -16.88 -9.56 21.12
C SER A 301 -17.32 -8.14 20.81
#